data_AF-A0A847SWL4-F1
#
_entry.id   AF-A0A847SWL4-F1
#
_cell.length_a   1.000
_cell.length_b   1.000
_cell.length_c   1.000
_cell.angle_alpha   90.00
_cell.angle_beta   90.00
_cell.angle_gamma   90.00
#
_symmetry.space_group_name_H-M   'P 1'
#
loop_
_entity.id
_entity.type
_entity.pdbx_description
1 polymer ?
#
loop_
_entity_poly.entity_id
_entity_poly.type
_entity_poly.pdbx_seq_one_letter_code
_entity_poly.pdbx_strand_id
1 'polypeptide(L)'
;MKKLFTSGLLLLLICSFTAATLAMPVDAVVQNPTMNIDGTASSIVSKLDKTLLLTDAQKPKLLNIITGYLRQKVNIQPLRLNNEKAYTSKMNSMQNGLHAKLKPLFTLTQYSEFLGLKPKSFDDTNILTQLYY
;
A
#
# COMPACT_ATOMS: atom_id res chain seq x y z
N MET A 1 71.78 -9.21 22.98
CA MET A 1 71.57 -10.59 22.52
C MET A 1 70.96 -11.42 23.65
N LYS A 2 70.08 -12.35 23.29
CA LYS A 2 69.41 -13.38 24.11
C LYS A 2 68.10 -12.97 24.79
N LYS A 3 67.04 -13.42 24.11
CA LYS A 3 65.62 -13.46 24.43
C LYS A 3 65.38 -14.50 25.53
N LEU A 4 64.34 -14.28 26.34
CA LEU A 4 63.57 -15.35 26.99
C LEU A 4 62.14 -14.82 27.16
N PHE A 5 61.30 -15.19 26.21
CA PHE A 5 59.87 -14.89 26.18
C PHE A 5 59.13 -15.88 27.08
N THR A 6 58.25 -15.33 27.90
CA THR A 6 57.42 -15.98 28.90
C THR A 6 56.40 -16.92 28.26
N SER A 7 56.45 -18.18 28.68
CA SER A 7 55.61 -19.28 28.23
C SER A 7 54.17 -19.13 28.74
N GLY A 8 53.23 -19.27 27.80
CA GLY A 8 51.80 -19.12 28.01
C GLY A 8 51.19 -20.20 28.89
N LEU A 9 50.27 -19.75 29.74
CA LEU A 9 49.26 -20.55 30.41
C LEU A 9 47.90 -19.90 30.07
N LEU A 10 47.42 -20.14 28.85
CA LEU A 10 46.08 -19.72 28.43
C LEU A 10 45.10 -20.85 28.76
N LEU A 11 44.28 -20.57 29.76
CA LEU A 11 43.23 -21.41 30.31
C LEU A 11 42.15 -21.70 29.24
N LEU A 12 42.00 -22.96 28.85
CA LEU A 12 40.89 -23.47 28.05
C LEU A 12 39.63 -23.54 28.92
N LEU A 13 38.64 -22.70 28.64
CA LEU A 13 37.38 -22.65 29.38
C LEU A 13 36.18 -22.70 28.40
N ILE A 14 35.63 -23.92 28.29
CA ILE A 14 34.21 -24.30 28.19
C ILE A 14 33.48 -24.14 26.85
N CYS A 15 33.24 -25.30 26.24
CA CYS A 15 32.11 -25.58 25.35
C CYS A 15 30.79 -25.49 26.12
N SER A 16 29.87 -24.64 25.65
CA SER A 16 28.42 -24.76 25.86
C SER A 16 27.68 -24.02 24.75
N PHE A 17 27.53 -24.63 23.57
CA PHE A 17 26.51 -24.21 22.60
C PHE A 17 25.16 -24.78 23.05
N THR A 18 24.44 -24.03 23.88
CA THR A 18 23.00 -24.29 24.09
C THR A 18 22.24 -23.66 22.94
N ALA A 19 21.83 -24.49 21.98
CA ALA A 19 20.83 -24.16 20.98
C ALA A 19 19.48 -23.98 21.68
N ALA A 20 19.17 -22.76 22.11
CA ALA A 20 17.82 -22.39 22.49
C ALA A 20 16.99 -22.22 21.20
N THR A 21 16.32 -23.28 20.79
CA THR A 21 15.26 -23.21 19.78
C THR A 21 14.08 -22.45 20.38
N LEU A 22 14.12 -21.11 20.26
CA LEU A 22 12.94 -20.29 20.38
C LEU A 22 12.04 -20.61 19.19
N ALA A 23 11.10 -21.51 19.41
CA ALA A 23 9.93 -21.67 18.56
C ALA A 23 9.22 -20.32 18.51
N MET A 24 9.52 -19.52 17.49
CA MET A 24 8.78 -18.31 17.22
C MET A 24 7.37 -18.72 16.78
N PRO A 25 6.32 -18.09 17.34
CA PRO A 25 4.95 -18.41 16.99
C PRO A 25 4.75 -18.18 15.49
N VAL A 26 4.11 -19.19 14.86
CA VAL A 26 3.58 -19.16 13.49
C VAL A 26 2.90 -17.82 13.24
N ASP A 27 3.36 -17.14 12.19
CA ASP A 27 2.80 -15.94 11.54
C ASP A 27 1.63 -15.29 12.29
N ALA A 28 1.97 -14.36 13.20
CA ALA A 28 1.04 -13.29 13.51
C ALA A 28 0.86 -12.47 12.22
N VAL A 29 -0.06 -12.90 11.35
CA VAL A 29 -0.60 -12.08 10.27
C VAL A 29 -1.20 -10.87 10.97
N VAL A 30 -0.43 -9.79 11.05
CA VAL A 30 -0.93 -8.47 11.42
C VAL A 30 -2.00 -8.17 10.38
N GLN A 31 -3.26 -8.44 10.74
CA GLN A 31 -4.43 -8.09 9.95
C GLN A 31 -4.45 -6.57 9.91
N ASN A 32 -3.87 -6.01 8.84
CA ASN A 32 -3.95 -4.60 8.56
C ASN A 32 -5.44 -4.24 8.57
N PRO A 33 -5.89 -3.23 9.33
CA PRO A 33 -7.31 -2.95 9.50
C PRO A 33 -7.98 -2.90 8.13
N THR A 34 -8.97 -3.78 7.94
CA THR A 34 -9.62 -3.93 6.65
C THR A 34 -10.30 -2.62 6.30
N MET A 35 -9.90 -2.02 5.18
CA MET A 35 -10.52 -0.79 4.67
C MET A 35 -12.04 -0.99 4.54
N ASN A 36 -12.83 -0.05 5.07
CA ASN A 36 -14.26 0.05 4.73
C ASN A 36 -14.37 0.53 3.28
N ILE A 37 -14.42 -0.40 2.33
CA ILE A 37 -14.39 -0.11 0.89
C ILE A 37 -15.56 0.78 0.48
N ASP A 38 -16.79 0.43 0.88
CA ASP A 38 -18.00 1.13 0.43
C ASP A 38 -18.08 2.54 1.04
N GLY A 39 -17.74 2.68 2.32
CA GLY A 39 -17.67 3.98 2.98
C GLY A 39 -16.57 4.89 2.41
N THR A 40 -15.40 4.30 2.11
CA THR A 40 -14.29 5.01 1.47
C THR A 40 -14.66 5.46 0.07
N ALA A 41 -15.25 4.57 -0.74
CA ALA A 41 -15.69 4.89 -2.09
C ALA A 41 -16.73 6.02 -2.10
N SER A 42 -17.73 5.93 -1.21
CA SER A 42 -18.76 6.96 -1.05
C SER A 42 -18.14 8.32 -0.68
N SER A 43 -17.19 8.34 0.26
CA SER A 43 -16.50 9.56 0.68
C SER A 43 -15.69 10.19 -0.46
N ILE A 44 -15.01 9.38 -1.28
CA ILE A 44 -14.29 9.85 -2.47
C ILE A 44 -15.27 10.43 -3.49
N VAL A 45 -16.38 9.73 -3.79
CA VAL A 45 -17.40 10.23 -4.72
C VAL A 45 -17.96 11.56 -4.23
N SER A 46 -18.30 11.69 -2.96
CA SER A 46 -18.79 12.96 -2.39
C SER A 46 -17.75 14.09 -2.47
N LYS A 47 -16.46 13.78 -2.27
CA LYS A 47 -15.37 14.76 -2.44
C LYS A 47 -15.24 15.21 -3.90
N LEU A 48 -15.24 14.26 -4.83
CA LEU A 48 -15.13 14.54 -6.26
C LEU A 48 -16.38 15.25 -6.81
N ASP A 49 -17.58 14.93 -6.33
CA ASP A 49 -18.83 15.59 -6.70
C ASP A 49 -18.79 17.09 -6.41
N LYS A 50 -18.36 17.46 -5.19
CA LYS A 50 -18.23 18.87 -4.78
C LYS A 50 -17.22 19.65 -5.61
N THR A 51 -16.18 18.98 -6.13
CA THR A 51 -15.09 19.64 -6.84
C THR A 51 -15.32 19.67 -8.36
N LEU A 52 -15.81 18.58 -8.93
CA LEU A 52 -15.96 18.40 -10.37
C LEU A 52 -17.39 18.66 -10.86
N LEU A 53 -18.32 18.96 -9.94
CA LEU A 53 -19.74 19.19 -10.22
C LEU A 53 -20.35 18.03 -11.01
N LEU A 54 -20.31 16.84 -10.42
CA LEU A 54 -20.73 15.62 -11.12
C LEU A 54 -22.24 15.59 -11.33
N THR A 55 -22.64 15.14 -12.51
CA THR A 55 -24.05 14.90 -12.82
C THR A 55 -24.59 13.66 -12.10
N ASP A 56 -25.90 13.59 -11.90
CA ASP A 56 -26.54 12.43 -11.27
C ASP A 56 -26.34 11.13 -12.06
N ALA A 57 -26.15 11.23 -13.38
CA ALA A 57 -25.80 10.07 -14.22
C ALA A 57 -24.35 9.60 -14.04
N GLN A 58 -23.43 10.48 -13.63
CA GLN A 58 -22.02 10.15 -13.42
C GLN A 58 -21.78 9.51 -12.05
N LYS A 59 -22.43 10.01 -10.99
CA LYS A 59 -22.22 9.57 -9.60
C LYS A 59 -22.29 8.05 -9.39
N PRO A 60 -23.35 7.33 -9.82
CA PRO A 60 -23.43 5.88 -9.61
C PRO A 60 -22.37 5.10 -10.41
N LYS A 61 -22.02 5.58 -11.61
CA LYS A 61 -20.94 4.98 -12.43
C LYS A 61 -19.59 5.18 -11.77
N LEU A 62 -19.33 6.37 -11.25
CA LEU A 62 -18.10 6.69 -10.52
C LEU A 62 -17.97 5.84 -9.26
N LEU A 63 -19.05 5.72 -8.49
CA LEU A 63 -19.10 4.88 -7.30
C LEU A 63 -18.71 3.42 -7.62
N ASN A 64 -19.30 2.84 -8.66
CA ASN A 64 -18.98 1.48 -9.09
C ASN A 64 -17.50 1.33 -9.52
N ILE A 65 -16.96 2.30 -10.25
CA ILE A 65 -15.55 2.29 -10.68
C ILE A 65 -14.61 2.36 -9.48
N ILE A 66 -14.85 3.29 -8.54
CA ILE A 66 -13.99 3.48 -7.37
C ILE A 66 -14.08 2.28 -6.43
N THR A 67 -15.28 1.76 -6.18
CA THR A 67 -15.48 0.55 -5.35
C THR A 67 -14.72 -0.64 -5.94
N GLY A 68 -14.82 -0.86 -7.25
CA GLY A 68 -14.09 -1.92 -7.94
C GLY A 68 -12.56 -1.75 -7.88
N TYR A 69 -12.07 -0.51 -7.97
CA TYR A 69 -10.64 -0.21 -7.82
C TYR A 69 -10.14 -0.48 -6.39
N LEU A 70 -10.84 0.04 -5.38
CA LEU A 70 -10.46 -0.15 -3.97
C LEU A 70 -10.47 -1.62 -3.55
N ARG A 71 -11.45 -2.40 -4.03
CA ARG A 71 -11.49 -3.85 -3.79
C ARG A 71 -10.26 -4.56 -4.37
N GLN A 72 -9.87 -4.23 -5.60
CA GLN A 72 -8.64 -4.76 -6.19
C GLN A 72 -7.41 -4.35 -5.39
N LYS A 73 -7.37 -3.10 -4.90
CA LYS A 73 -6.25 -2.56 -4.11
C LYS A 73 -6.06 -3.30 -2.79
N VAL A 74 -7.15 -3.55 -2.08
CA VAL A 74 -7.13 -4.36 -0.85
C VAL A 74 -6.64 -5.79 -1.15
N ASN A 75 -7.09 -6.40 -2.25
CA ASN A 75 -6.70 -7.77 -2.59
C ASN A 75 -5.22 -7.93 -2.93
N ILE A 76 -4.54 -6.87 -3.40
CA ILE A 76 -3.10 -6.93 -3.70
C ILE A 76 -2.23 -6.55 -2.49
N GLN A 77 -2.80 -6.04 -1.39
CA GLN A 77 -1.98 -5.55 -0.27
C GLN A 77 -1.00 -6.57 0.33
N PRO A 78 -1.33 -7.86 0.45
CA PRO A 78 -0.38 -8.86 0.95
C PRO A 78 0.90 -8.95 0.10
N LEU A 79 0.85 -8.60 -1.18
CA LEU A 79 2.03 -8.61 -2.06
C LEU A 79 3.05 -7.54 -1.65
N ARG A 80 2.64 -6.48 -0.96
CA ARG A 80 3.56 -5.42 -0.53
C ARG A 80 4.66 -5.93 0.39
N LEU A 81 4.37 -6.97 1.19
CA LEU A 81 5.34 -7.59 2.09
C LEU A 81 6.12 -8.74 1.44
N ASN A 82 5.45 -9.50 0.56
CA ASN A 82 5.97 -10.78 0.09
C ASN A 82 6.52 -10.74 -1.35
N ASN A 83 6.14 -9.73 -2.14
CA ASN A 83 6.56 -9.58 -3.54
C ASN A 83 6.30 -8.14 -4.06
N GLU A 84 7.18 -7.22 -3.69
CA GLU A 84 7.06 -5.80 -4.04
C GLU A 84 6.98 -5.56 -5.56
N LYS A 85 7.73 -6.33 -6.37
CA LYS A 85 7.70 -6.22 -7.82
C LYS A 85 6.30 -6.53 -8.38
N ALA A 86 5.67 -7.60 -7.89
CA ALA A 86 4.31 -7.97 -8.29
C ALA A 86 3.29 -6.94 -7.80
N TYR A 87 3.45 -6.42 -6.57
CA TYR A 87 2.62 -5.33 -6.04
C TYR A 87 2.66 -4.11 -6.97
N THR A 88 3.86 -3.60 -7.26
CA THR A 88 4.05 -2.41 -8.10
C THR A 88 3.51 -2.62 -9.51
N SER A 89 3.75 -3.78 -10.12
CA SER A 89 3.20 -4.09 -11.45
C SER A 89 1.67 -4.09 -11.48
N LYS A 90 1.03 -4.73 -10.48
CA LYS A 90 -0.44 -4.76 -10.37
C LYS A 90 -1.00 -3.39 -10.06
N MET A 91 -0.37 -2.63 -9.17
CA MET A 91 -0.80 -1.28 -8.82
C MET A 91 -0.76 -0.35 -10.04
N ASN A 92 0.31 -0.39 -10.84
CA ASN A 92 0.40 0.36 -12.09
C ASN A 92 -0.69 -0.04 -13.09
N SER A 93 -0.93 -1.34 -13.27
CA SER A 93 -2.01 -1.84 -14.14
C SER A 93 -3.38 -1.36 -13.69
N MET A 94 -3.65 -1.40 -12.39
CA MET A 94 -4.91 -0.93 -11.81
C MET A 94 -5.09 0.58 -11.95
N GLN A 95 -4.05 1.38 -11.73
CA GLN A 95 -4.11 2.83 -11.94
C GLN A 95 -4.42 3.16 -13.40
N ASN A 96 -3.76 2.49 -14.36
CA ASN A 96 -4.08 2.64 -15.78
C ASN A 96 -5.54 2.26 -16.08
N GLY A 97 -6.02 1.16 -15.50
CA GLY A 97 -7.41 0.71 -15.63
C GLY A 97 -8.42 1.70 -15.03
N LEU A 98 -8.09 2.33 -13.90
CA LEU A 98 -8.88 3.39 -13.28
C LEU A 98 -8.98 4.58 -14.23
N HIS A 99 -7.85 5.12 -14.71
CA HIS A 99 -7.83 6.25 -15.65
C HIS A 99 -8.59 5.95 -16.96
N ALA A 100 -8.43 4.74 -17.50
CA ALA A 100 -9.15 4.32 -18.71
C ALA A 100 -10.68 4.32 -18.53
N LYS A 101 -11.18 4.00 -17.32
CA LYS A 101 -12.62 4.04 -16.99
C LYS A 101 -13.11 5.45 -16.65
N LEU A 102 -12.28 6.29 -16.05
CA LEU A 102 -12.65 7.66 -15.67
C LEU A 102 -12.68 8.62 -16.87
N LYS A 103 -11.75 8.47 -17.81
CA LYS A 103 -11.65 9.36 -18.99
C LYS A 103 -12.95 9.49 -19.80
N PRO A 104 -13.67 8.41 -20.15
CA PRO A 104 -14.95 8.52 -20.86
C PRO A 104 -16.14 8.87 -19.95
N LEU A 105 -15.98 8.79 -18.62
CA LEU A 105 -17.04 9.15 -17.68
C LEU A 105 -17.14 10.67 -17.47
N PHE A 106 -16.00 11.35 -17.48
CA PHE A 106 -15.88 12.78 -17.23
C PHE A 106 -15.85 13.57 -18.53
N THR A 107 -16.27 14.84 -18.47
CA THR A 107 -15.95 15.79 -19.54
C THR A 107 -14.43 16.05 -19.57
N LEU A 108 -13.94 16.65 -20.66
CA LEU A 108 -12.52 17.00 -20.76
C LEU A 108 -12.06 17.90 -19.59
N THR A 109 -12.88 18.90 -19.24
CA THR A 109 -12.60 19.82 -18.12
C THR A 109 -12.57 19.06 -16.78
N GLN A 110 -13.59 18.26 -16.49
CA GLN A 110 -13.66 17.46 -15.26
C GLN A 110 -12.48 16.49 -15.13
N TYR A 111 -12.06 15.86 -16.24
CA TYR A 111 -10.92 14.96 -16.23
C TYR A 111 -9.60 15.72 -15.98
N SER A 112 -9.42 16.88 -16.60
CA SER A 112 -8.24 17.73 -16.34
C SER A 112 -8.18 18.18 -14.88
N GLU A 113 -9.30 18.62 -14.32
CA GLU A 113 -9.40 19.00 -12.90
C GLU A 113 -9.11 17.81 -11.99
N PHE A 114 -9.70 16.63 -12.27
CA PHE A 114 -9.41 15.39 -11.54
C PHE A 114 -7.91 15.06 -11.50
N LEU A 115 -7.18 15.22 -12.61
CA LEU A 115 -5.73 15.00 -12.63
C LEU A 115 -4.99 15.99 -11.72
N GLY A 116 -5.49 17.22 -11.62
CA GLY A 116 -4.98 18.25 -10.70
C GLY A 116 -5.26 18.00 -9.22
N LEU A 117 -6.19 17.10 -8.87
CA LEU A 117 -6.52 16.75 -7.48
C LEU A 117 -5.56 15.74 -6.85
N LYS A 118 -4.56 15.26 -7.59
CA LYS A 118 -3.54 14.35 -7.06
C LYS A 118 -2.81 14.99 -5.87
N PRO A 119 -2.85 14.39 -4.67
CA PRO A 119 -2.04 14.86 -3.54
C PRO A 119 -0.55 14.82 -3.89
N LYS A 120 0.25 15.73 -3.33
CA LYS A 120 1.71 15.78 -3.60
C LYS A 120 2.45 14.56 -3.03
N SER A 121 1.94 14.01 -1.95
CA SER A 121 2.46 12.84 -1.24
C SER A 121 1.30 12.05 -0.64
N PHE A 122 1.60 10.85 -0.14
CA PHE A 122 0.66 10.13 0.71
C PHE A 122 0.30 10.97 1.93
N ASP A 123 -1.01 11.08 2.19
CA ASP A 123 -1.60 11.79 3.33
C ASP A 123 -2.85 11.01 3.75
N ASP A 124 -2.83 10.46 4.95
CA ASP A 124 -3.90 9.62 5.50
C ASP A 124 -5.16 10.41 5.86
N THR A 125 -5.05 11.73 6.03
CA THR A 125 -6.19 12.64 6.24
C THR A 125 -6.88 13.01 4.93
N ASN A 126 -6.18 12.89 3.80
CA ASN A 126 -6.73 13.15 2.48
C ASN A 126 -7.28 11.87 1.85
N ILE A 127 -8.61 11.76 1.78
CA ILE A 127 -9.27 10.56 1.23
C ILE A 127 -8.88 10.27 -0.23
N LEU A 128 -8.50 11.29 -1.01
CA LEU A 128 -8.09 11.10 -2.40
C LEU A 128 -6.76 10.35 -2.52
N THR A 129 -5.93 10.33 -1.47
CA THR A 129 -4.72 9.51 -1.40
C THR A 129 -4.99 8.07 -1.80
N GLN A 130 -6.17 7.54 -1.47
CA GLN A 130 -6.54 6.17 -1.79
C GLN A 130 -6.61 5.86 -3.29
N LEU A 131 -6.82 6.88 -4.15
CA LEU A 131 -6.83 6.72 -5.60
C LEU A 131 -5.43 6.71 -6.22
N TYR A 132 -4.45 7.39 -5.60
CA TYR A 132 -3.13 7.64 -6.22
C TYR A 132 -1.97 6.84 -5.61
N TYR A 133 -2.09 6.43 -4.34
CA TYR A 133 -1.04 5.77 -3.55
C TYR A 133 -1.59 4.53 -2.88
#